data_AF-X0XE37-F1
#
_entry.id   AF-X0XE37-F1
#
_cell.length_a   1.000
_cell.length_b   1.000
_cell.length_c   1.000
_cell.angle_alpha   90.00
_cell.angle_beta   90.00
_cell.angle_gamma   90.00
#
_symmetry.space_group_name_H-M   'P 1'
#
loop_
_entity.id
_entity.type
_entity.pdbx_description
1 polymer ?
#
loop_
_entity_poly.entity_id
_entity_poly.type
_entity_poly.pdbx_seq_one_letter_code
_entity_poly.pdbx_strand_id
1 'polypeptide(L)'
;DVSVVTIGQAGENLVRFSGWMNENDRASGRGGTGAVGGSKNLKAIVIKAAEKLPKPKDREAFKEAHKDALKAINESPTLAPRKGGLSVYGTNSLMMAANTIGALPTKNAQFTSFANAFNISGHHIQQSILVGDPTCHACPVACKKEVETEPGKFHVRMESVEYESAWSFGAQCDNDNRDSIAFLIDLCNDYGIDTIDMGNVLAMTMEASEKELIRERVGWGDVDKMVELVHKTAKREGIGDTLANGIEP
;
A
#
# COMPACT_ATOMS: atom_id res chain seq x y z
N ASP A 1 25.54 -6.00 7.26
CA ASP A 1 24.27 -5.33 6.98
C ASP A 1 23.44 -5.17 8.24
N VAL A 2 22.50 -4.23 8.25
CA VAL A 2 21.52 -4.00 9.33
C VAL A 2 20.14 -3.97 8.70
N SER A 3 19.11 -4.28 9.50
CA SER A 3 17.71 -4.05 9.14
C SER A 3 17.11 -3.03 10.10
N VAL A 4 16.22 -2.20 9.61
CA VAL A 4 15.71 -1.00 10.28
C VAL A 4 14.22 -0.93 10.04
N VAL A 5 13.45 -0.74 11.10
CA VAL A 5 12.04 -0.42 11.03
C VAL A 5 11.82 0.90 11.75
N THR A 6 11.11 1.83 11.11
CA THR A 6 10.95 3.22 11.56
C THR A 6 9.49 3.64 11.54
N ILE A 7 9.15 4.64 12.34
CA ILE A 7 7.94 5.43 12.11
C ILE A 7 8.30 6.67 11.28
N GLY A 8 7.38 7.11 10.42
CA GLY A 8 7.48 8.41 9.77
C GLY A 8 6.93 9.54 10.64
N GLN A 9 6.82 10.74 10.07
CA GLN A 9 6.31 11.92 10.77
C GLN A 9 4.86 11.75 11.25
N ALA A 10 4.04 10.95 10.56
CA ALA A 10 2.68 10.66 11.02
C ALA A 10 2.65 9.89 12.34
N GLY A 11 3.62 8.99 12.56
CA GLY A 11 3.80 8.32 13.84
C GLY A 11 4.21 9.28 14.94
N GLU A 12 5.17 10.18 14.67
CA GLU A 12 5.61 11.23 15.60
C GLU A 12 4.44 12.15 16.01
N ASN A 13 3.56 12.47 15.05
CA ASN A 13 2.38 13.30 15.27
C ASN A 13 1.15 12.50 15.71
N LEU A 14 1.29 11.22 16.07
CA LEU A 14 0.20 10.39 16.61
C LEU A 14 -1.03 10.28 15.69
N VAL A 15 -0.84 10.23 14.36
CA VAL A 15 -1.92 9.91 13.42
C VAL A 15 -2.43 8.49 13.73
N ARG A 16 -3.74 8.33 13.97
CA ARG A 16 -4.31 7.09 14.54
C ARG A 16 -4.11 5.84 13.68
N PHE A 17 -3.84 6.03 12.40
CA PHE A 17 -3.57 4.97 11.41
C PHE A 17 -2.16 5.07 10.83
N SER A 18 -1.21 5.60 11.61
CA SER A 18 0.21 5.49 11.28
C SER A 18 0.77 4.11 11.61
N GLY A 19 1.71 3.67 10.77
CA GLY A 19 2.35 2.36 10.84
C GLY A 19 3.86 2.44 10.95
N TRP A 20 4.50 1.28 10.83
CA TRP A 20 5.95 1.15 10.78
C TRP A 20 6.40 0.79 9.38
N MET A 21 7.44 1.47 8.89
CA MET A 21 8.05 1.23 7.60
C MET A 21 9.43 0.62 7.77
N ASN A 22 9.68 -0.47 7.06
CA ASN A 22 10.98 -1.13 6.97
C ASN A 22 11.57 -0.91 5.57
N GLU A 23 12.83 -1.29 5.36
CA GLU A 23 13.49 -1.16 4.06
C GLU A 23 12.65 -1.73 2.92
N ASN A 24 12.82 -1.16 1.72
CA ASN A 24 12.20 -1.65 0.50
C ASN A 24 10.65 -1.60 0.58
N ASP A 25 10.15 -0.47 1.11
CA ASP A 25 8.74 -0.08 1.18
C ASP A 25 7.84 -1.13 1.84
N ARG A 26 8.33 -1.75 2.91
CA ARG A 26 7.56 -2.72 3.70
C ARG A 26 6.80 -2.01 4.82
N ALA A 27 5.49 -2.19 4.85
CA ALA A 27 4.64 -1.60 5.88
C ALA A 27 4.10 -2.64 6.87
N SER A 28 4.28 -2.38 8.17
CA SER A 28 3.32 -2.79 9.20
C SER A 28 2.34 -1.64 9.37
N GLY A 29 1.42 -1.51 8.41
CA GLY A 29 0.70 -0.26 8.16
C GLY A 29 -0.48 0.00 9.11
N ARG A 30 -1.28 -1.04 9.42
CA ARG A 30 -2.61 -0.86 10.02
C ARG A 30 -2.63 -0.88 11.55
N GLY A 31 -3.68 -0.30 12.13
CA GLY A 31 -3.99 -0.41 13.56
C GLY A 31 -3.23 0.59 14.45
N GLY A 32 -2.61 1.62 13.88
CA GLY A 32 -2.05 2.73 14.67
C GLY A 32 -0.80 2.39 15.47
N THR A 33 -0.11 1.30 15.13
CA THR A 33 1.08 0.89 15.87
C THR A 33 2.25 1.88 15.72
N GLY A 34 2.27 2.68 14.64
CA GLY A 34 3.21 3.78 14.46
C GLY A 34 2.97 4.92 15.47
N ALA A 35 1.71 5.28 15.73
CA ALA A 35 1.36 6.27 16.74
C ALA A 35 1.73 5.79 18.15
N VAL A 36 1.60 4.49 18.42
CA VAL A 36 2.10 3.90 19.67
C VAL A 36 3.62 4.07 19.78
N GLY A 37 4.36 3.85 18.69
CA GLY A 37 5.80 4.14 18.62
C GLY A 37 6.13 5.61 18.94
N GLY A 38 5.45 6.54 18.27
CA GLY A 38 5.62 7.98 18.48
C GLY A 38 5.27 8.42 19.90
N SER A 39 4.20 7.87 20.49
CA SER A 39 3.81 8.17 21.88
C SER A 39 4.89 7.77 22.91
N LYS A 40 5.79 6.87 22.53
CA LYS A 40 6.92 6.40 23.33
C LYS A 40 8.24 7.08 22.95
N ASN A 41 8.21 8.07 22.06
CA ASN A 41 9.39 8.69 21.46
C ASN A 41 10.35 7.67 20.82
N LEU A 42 9.81 6.56 20.27
CA LEU A 42 10.59 5.52 19.62
C LEU A 42 10.57 5.72 18.10
N LYS A 43 11.63 6.34 17.56
CA LYS A 43 11.73 6.62 16.12
C LYS A 43 12.00 5.38 15.28
N ALA A 44 12.87 4.49 15.75
CA ALA A 44 13.36 3.36 14.97
C ALA A 44 13.84 2.21 15.86
N ILE A 45 13.81 1.01 15.30
CA ILE A 45 14.47 -0.18 15.83
C ILE A 45 15.47 -0.64 14.77
N VAL A 46 16.75 -0.70 15.14
CA VAL A 46 17.84 -1.15 14.28
C VAL A 46 18.33 -2.51 14.76
N ILE A 47 18.30 -3.49 13.88
CA ILE A 47 18.70 -4.87 14.17
C ILE A 47 19.96 -5.19 13.39
N LYS A 48 21.03 -5.54 14.12
CA LYS A 48 22.24 -6.12 13.57
C LYS A 48 22.43 -7.50 14.20
N ALA A 49 22.27 -8.54 13.40
CA ALA A 49 22.42 -9.91 13.86
C ALA A 49 23.35 -10.69 12.92
N ALA A 50 24.10 -11.64 13.48
CA ALA A 50 24.77 -12.64 12.65
C ALA A 50 23.72 -13.60 12.07
N GLU A 51 23.91 -14.04 10.82
CA GLU A 51 23.07 -15.05 10.17
C GLU A 51 23.29 -16.43 10.82
N LYS A 52 22.72 -16.63 12.00
CA LYS A 52 22.71 -17.92 12.70
C LYS A 52 21.28 -18.45 12.73
N LEU A 53 20.79 -18.88 11.58
CA LEU A 53 19.47 -19.47 11.46
C LEU A 53 19.38 -20.79 12.25
N PRO A 54 18.26 -21.04 12.96
CA PRO A 54 18.06 -22.30 13.66
C PRO A 54 18.04 -23.45 12.66
N LYS A 55 18.64 -24.58 13.05
CA LYS A 55 18.61 -25.80 12.24
C LYS A 55 17.38 -26.62 12.62
N PRO A 56 16.67 -27.22 11.65
CA PRO A 56 15.56 -28.11 11.97
C PRO A 56 16.07 -29.29 12.79
N LYS A 57 15.31 -29.66 13.83
CA LYS A 57 15.62 -30.80 14.70
C LYS A 57 15.67 -32.11 13.91
N ASP A 58 14.74 -32.28 12.97
CA ASP A 58 14.71 -33.37 12.00
C ASP A 58 14.96 -32.79 10.59
N ARG A 59 16.13 -33.09 10.04
CA ARG A 59 16.56 -32.56 8.75
C ARG A 59 15.88 -33.23 7.57
N GLU A 60 15.57 -34.51 7.67
CA GLU A 60 14.95 -35.26 6.56
C GLU A 60 13.46 -34.91 6.46
N ALA A 61 12.77 -34.83 7.60
CA ALA A 61 11.38 -34.36 7.61
C ALA A 61 11.25 -32.91 7.09
N PHE A 62 12.16 -32.02 7.48
CA PHE A 62 12.18 -30.65 6.96
C PHE A 62 12.42 -30.60 5.44
N LYS A 63 13.32 -31.44 4.93
CA LYS A 63 13.63 -31.50 3.49
C LYS A 63 12.42 -31.92 2.67
N GLU A 64 11.66 -32.92 3.11
CA GLU A 64 10.45 -33.33 2.40
C GLU A 64 9.35 -32.27 2.50
N ALA A 65 9.11 -31.71 3.69
CA ALA A 65 8.12 -30.63 3.87
C ALA A 65 8.44 -29.39 3.01
N HIS A 66 9.73 -29.02 2.92
CA HIS A 66 10.17 -27.91 2.07
C HIS A 66 9.95 -28.20 0.58
N LYS A 67 10.23 -29.44 0.13
CA LYS A 67 9.98 -29.87 -1.25
C LYS A 67 8.48 -29.84 -1.58
N ASP A 68 7.63 -30.30 -0.66
CA ASP A 68 6.17 -30.26 -0.84
C ASP A 68 5.64 -28.83 -0.89
N ALA A 69 6.13 -27.94 -0.01
CA ALA A 69 5.77 -26.52 -0.03
C ALA A 69 6.17 -25.84 -1.35
N LEU A 70 7.39 -26.09 -1.84
CA LEU A 70 7.83 -25.55 -3.13
C LEU A 70 7.03 -26.14 -4.30
N LYS A 71 6.67 -27.42 -4.25
CA LYS A 71 5.81 -28.03 -5.27
C LYS A 71 4.43 -27.35 -5.30
N ALA A 72 3.79 -27.18 -4.14
CA ALA A 72 2.49 -26.50 -4.05
C ALA A 72 2.55 -25.06 -4.57
N ILE A 73 3.62 -24.31 -4.26
CA ILE A 73 3.83 -22.96 -4.81
C ILE A 73 3.96 -22.99 -6.34
N ASN A 74 4.81 -23.88 -6.88
CA ASN A 74 5.10 -23.95 -8.31
C ASN A 74 3.92 -24.45 -9.15
N GLU A 75 3.05 -25.29 -8.60
CA GLU A 75 1.85 -25.81 -9.28
C GLU A 75 0.64 -24.88 -9.14
N SER A 76 0.69 -23.90 -8.24
CA SER A 76 -0.43 -22.99 -8.00
C SER A 76 -0.56 -21.94 -9.13
N PRO A 77 -1.76 -21.74 -9.72
CA PRO A 77 -1.99 -20.70 -10.73
C PRO A 77 -1.89 -19.26 -10.19
N THR A 78 -1.82 -19.07 -8.86
CA THR A 78 -1.67 -17.75 -8.24
C THR A 78 -0.21 -17.47 -7.85
N LEU A 79 0.40 -18.40 -7.13
CA LEU A 79 1.73 -18.25 -6.51
C LEU A 79 2.92 -18.67 -7.40
N ALA A 80 2.70 -19.41 -8.49
CA ALA A 80 3.79 -19.97 -9.29
C ALA A 80 4.75 -18.85 -9.77
N PRO A 81 6.07 -18.97 -9.51
CA PRO A 81 7.03 -17.94 -9.89
C PRO A 81 6.99 -17.65 -11.40
N ARG A 82 6.90 -16.36 -11.76
CA ARG A 82 6.84 -15.84 -13.15
C ARG A 82 5.63 -16.31 -13.98
N LYS A 83 4.68 -17.03 -13.39
CA LYS A 83 3.52 -17.59 -14.11
C LYS A 83 2.20 -17.28 -13.43
N GLY A 84 2.18 -17.37 -12.11
CA GLY A 84 0.96 -17.18 -11.33
C GLY A 84 0.58 -15.70 -11.24
N GLY A 85 -0.71 -15.41 -11.14
CA GLY A 85 -1.22 -14.04 -11.18
C GLY A 85 -0.59 -13.11 -10.14
N LEU A 86 -0.32 -13.61 -8.92
CA LEU A 86 0.35 -12.84 -7.87
C LEU A 86 1.82 -12.56 -8.22
N SER A 87 2.51 -13.51 -8.84
CA SER A 87 3.90 -13.33 -9.25
C SER A 87 4.02 -12.36 -10.44
N VAL A 88 3.12 -12.46 -11.41
CA VAL A 88 3.18 -11.69 -12.67
C VAL A 88 2.68 -10.26 -12.52
N TYR A 89 1.58 -10.05 -11.80
CA TYR A 89 0.90 -8.75 -11.71
C TYR A 89 0.88 -8.17 -10.29
N GLY A 90 1.47 -8.87 -9.32
CA GLY A 90 1.36 -8.52 -7.91
C GLY A 90 -0.03 -8.79 -7.35
N THR A 91 -0.27 -8.35 -6.12
CA THR A 91 -1.60 -8.43 -5.50
C THR A 91 -2.61 -7.63 -6.32
N ASN A 92 -2.17 -6.57 -7.00
CA ASN A 92 -2.99 -5.72 -7.86
C ASN A 92 -3.55 -6.42 -9.13
N SER A 93 -3.26 -7.72 -9.33
CA SER A 93 -4.10 -8.59 -10.17
C SER A 93 -5.57 -8.59 -9.74
N LEU A 94 -5.84 -8.45 -8.43
CA LEU A 94 -7.17 -8.45 -7.84
C LEU A 94 -8.04 -7.27 -8.31
N MET A 95 -7.46 -6.17 -8.79
CA MET A 95 -8.22 -5.01 -9.27
C MET A 95 -9.25 -5.38 -10.33
N MET A 96 -8.81 -6.11 -11.36
CA MET A 96 -9.71 -6.54 -12.44
C MET A 96 -10.65 -7.65 -11.97
N ALA A 97 -10.17 -8.59 -11.15
CA ALA A 97 -11.00 -9.66 -10.62
C ALA A 97 -12.17 -9.10 -9.80
N ALA A 98 -11.89 -8.18 -8.86
CA ALA A 98 -12.88 -7.49 -8.04
C ALA A 98 -13.86 -6.68 -8.90
N ASN A 99 -13.36 -5.95 -9.91
CA ASN A 99 -14.22 -5.17 -10.80
C ASN A 99 -15.20 -6.06 -11.59
N THR A 100 -14.70 -7.17 -12.15
CA THR A 100 -15.50 -8.10 -12.96
C THR A 100 -16.62 -8.77 -12.19
N ILE A 101 -16.39 -9.11 -10.91
CA ILE A 101 -17.41 -9.74 -10.06
C ILE A 101 -18.33 -8.72 -9.37
N GLY A 102 -18.15 -7.42 -9.64
CA GLY A 102 -18.94 -6.36 -9.00
C GLY A 102 -18.64 -6.24 -7.50
N ALA A 103 -17.38 -6.35 -7.11
CA ALA A 103 -16.90 -6.25 -5.73
C ALA A 103 -15.74 -5.25 -5.58
N LEU A 104 -15.62 -4.27 -6.48
CA LEU A 104 -14.64 -3.18 -6.40
C LEU A 104 -15.32 -1.92 -5.84
N PRO A 105 -15.12 -1.57 -4.56
CA PRO A 105 -15.72 -0.37 -3.99
C PRO A 105 -15.22 0.88 -4.71
N THR A 106 -16.14 1.73 -5.13
CA THR A 106 -15.87 2.93 -5.92
C THR A 106 -16.62 4.12 -5.34
N LYS A 107 -15.95 5.28 -5.29
CA LYS A 107 -16.48 6.54 -4.72
C LYS A 107 -17.03 6.34 -3.31
N ASN A 108 -16.14 6.06 -2.35
CA ASN A 108 -16.51 5.72 -0.97
C ASN A 108 -17.55 4.59 -0.90
N ALA A 109 -17.32 3.52 -1.66
CA ALA A 109 -18.20 2.35 -1.78
C ALA A 109 -19.66 2.62 -2.21
N GLN A 110 -19.95 3.77 -2.83
CA GLN A 110 -21.27 4.05 -3.41
C GLN A 110 -21.60 3.14 -4.61
N PHE A 111 -20.56 2.65 -5.29
CA PHE A 111 -20.66 1.70 -6.38
C PHE A 111 -19.74 0.51 -6.16
N THR A 112 -19.97 -0.56 -6.91
CA THR A 112 -19.26 -1.84 -6.76
C THR A 112 -18.40 -2.20 -7.98
N SER A 113 -18.25 -1.25 -8.91
CA SER A 113 -17.37 -1.34 -10.07
C SER A 113 -16.82 0.04 -10.43
N PHE A 114 -15.72 0.06 -11.17
CA PHE A 114 -15.09 1.26 -11.69
C PHE A 114 -14.82 1.08 -13.18
N ALA A 115 -15.34 1.99 -14.01
CA ALA A 115 -15.23 1.90 -15.47
C ALA A 115 -13.76 1.86 -15.92
N ASN A 116 -12.90 2.62 -15.25
CA ASN A 116 -11.49 2.77 -15.59
C ASN A 116 -10.57 1.87 -14.72
N ALA A 117 -11.09 0.81 -14.10
CA ALA A 117 -10.31 -0.09 -13.22
C ALA A 117 -9.05 -0.67 -13.90
N PHE A 118 -9.08 -0.86 -15.23
CA PHE A 118 -7.91 -1.34 -15.96
C PHE A 118 -6.71 -0.39 -15.83
N ASN A 119 -6.95 0.93 -15.87
CA ASN A 119 -5.90 1.95 -15.82
C ASN A 119 -5.05 1.88 -14.55
N ILE A 120 -5.61 1.35 -13.45
CA ILE A 120 -4.95 1.24 -12.15
C ILE A 120 -4.66 -0.22 -11.75
N SER A 121 -4.86 -1.16 -12.66
CA SER A 121 -4.70 -2.59 -12.40
C SER A 121 -3.23 -3.04 -12.49
N GLY A 122 -2.91 -4.17 -11.85
CA GLY A 122 -1.60 -4.81 -11.99
C GLY A 122 -1.24 -5.18 -13.43
N HIS A 123 -2.24 -5.42 -14.30
CA HIS A 123 -2.04 -5.71 -15.72
C HIS A 123 -1.50 -4.47 -16.47
N HIS A 124 -2.10 -3.31 -16.24
CA HIS A 124 -1.65 -2.08 -16.88
C HIS A 124 -0.31 -1.61 -16.32
N ILE A 125 -0.08 -1.74 -15.00
CA ILE A 125 1.21 -1.46 -14.37
C ILE A 125 2.32 -2.30 -15.00
N GLN A 126 2.10 -3.61 -15.15
CA GLN A 126 3.06 -4.51 -15.78
C GLN A 126 3.40 -4.09 -17.24
N GLN A 127 2.41 -3.59 -17.98
CA GLN A 127 2.57 -3.17 -19.38
C GLN A 127 3.24 -1.80 -19.54
N SER A 128 3.44 -1.05 -18.46
CA SER A 128 3.83 0.36 -18.53
C SER A 128 5.02 0.70 -17.62
N ILE A 129 4.76 0.88 -16.33
CA ILE A 129 5.70 1.49 -15.38
C ILE A 129 6.50 0.48 -14.54
N LEU A 130 6.32 -0.83 -14.77
CA LEU A 130 7.06 -1.87 -14.05
C LEU A 130 8.55 -1.87 -14.47
N VAL A 131 9.43 -1.74 -13.49
CA VAL A 131 10.90 -1.76 -13.69
C VAL A 131 11.60 -2.93 -12.99
N GLY A 132 10.93 -3.59 -12.04
CA GLY A 132 11.53 -4.69 -11.29
C GLY A 132 10.54 -5.56 -10.52
N ASP A 133 10.98 -6.78 -10.23
CA ASP A 133 10.25 -7.76 -9.41
C ASP A 133 11.09 -8.14 -8.18
N PRO A 134 11.29 -7.21 -7.22
CA PRO A 134 12.01 -7.54 -6.00
C PRO A 134 11.25 -8.62 -5.21
N THR A 135 11.91 -9.22 -4.22
CA THR A 135 11.28 -10.23 -3.38
C THR A 135 11.50 -9.96 -1.89
N CYS A 136 10.67 -10.57 -1.06
CA CYS A 136 10.93 -10.67 0.38
C CYS A 136 12.01 -11.72 0.62
N HIS A 137 12.61 -11.71 1.81
CA HIS A 137 13.63 -12.70 2.18
C HIS A 137 13.14 -14.14 1.89
N ALA A 138 13.95 -14.88 1.12
CA ALA A 138 13.73 -16.29 0.73
C ALA A 138 12.40 -16.59 0.00
N CYS A 139 11.63 -15.60 -0.41
CA CYS A 139 10.34 -15.83 -1.06
C CYS A 139 10.52 -16.15 -2.55
N PRO A 140 10.03 -17.31 -3.06
CA PRO A 140 10.13 -17.65 -4.47
C PRO A 140 9.09 -16.97 -5.34
N VAL A 141 8.01 -16.39 -4.75
CA VAL A 141 6.85 -15.88 -5.48
C VAL A 141 7.13 -14.54 -6.16
N ALA A 142 7.95 -13.67 -5.55
CA ALA A 142 8.26 -12.31 -6.05
C ALA A 142 7.00 -11.48 -6.41
N CYS A 143 6.07 -11.34 -5.45
CA CYS A 143 4.82 -10.62 -5.67
C CYS A 143 4.99 -9.10 -5.80
N LYS A 144 6.09 -8.55 -5.31
CA LYS A 144 6.35 -7.11 -5.33
C LYS A 144 6.51 -6.62 -6.76
N LYS A 145 6.10 -5.39 -7.00
CA LYS A 145 6.21 -4.70 -8.29
C LYS A 145 6.89 -3.37 -8.04
N GLU A 146 8.17 -3.28 -8.39
CA GLU A 146 8.92 -2.02 -8.39
C GLU A 146 8.53 -1.25 -9.65
N VAL A 147 8.12 0.00 -9.46
CA VAL A 147 7.63 0.86 -10.54
C VAL A 147 8.45 2.14 -10.60
N GLU A 148 8.56 2.69 -11.80
CA GLU A 148 9.10 4.02 -12.05
C GLU A 148 8.11 4.76 -12.95
N THR A 149 7.49 5.81 -12.45
CA THR A 149 6.49 6.60 -13.20
C THR A 149 7.16 7.56 -14.16
N GLU A 150 6.41 8.09 -15.12
CA GLU A 150 6.96 8.98 -16.14
C GLU A 150 7.50 10.30 -15.52
N PRO A 151 8.54 10.92 -16.10
CA PRO A 151 9.01 12.22 -15.65
C PRO A 151 7.89 13.27 -15.64
N GLY A 152 7.72 13.95 -14.50
CA GLY A 152 6.64 14.90 -14.31
C GLY A 152 6.33 15.16 -12.85
N LYS A 153 5.12 15.70 -12.59
CA LYS A 153 4.67 16.07 -11.24
C LYS A 153 4.62 14.90 -10.27
N PHE A 154 4.27 13.72 -10.76
CA PHE A 154 4.11 12.49 -9.97
C PHE A 154 5.21 11.46 -10.28
N HIS A 155 6.40 11.94 -10.66
CA HIS A 155 7.54 11.07 -10.88
C HIS A 155 8.03 10.47 -9.56
N VAL A 156 8.09 9.14 -9.50
CA VAL A 156 8.52 8.37 -8.34
C VAL A 156 9.10 7.04 -8.79
N ARG A 157 10.06 6.51 -8.02
CA ARG A 157 10.51 5.13 -8.12
C ARG A 157 10.32 4.48 -6.76
N MET A 158 9.43 3.49 -6.69
CA MET A 158 9.02 2.85 -5.43
C MET A 158 8.76 1.35 -5.62
N GLU A 159 8.87 0.58 -4.54
CA GLU A 159 8.46 -0.82 -4.50
C GLU A 159 7.00 -0.98 -4.07
N SER A 160 6.31 -1.91 -4.71
CA SER A 160 5.03 -2.50 -4.26
C SER A 160 3.81 -1.61 -4.48
N VAL A 161 3.30 -1.61 -5.71
CA VAL A 161 1.92 -1.18 -5.98
C VAL A 161 0.96 -2.32 -5.63
N GLU A 162 0.66 -2.44 -4.34
CA GLU A 162 -0.27 -3.45 -3.81
C GLU A 162 -1.73 -3.10 -4.15
N TYR A 163 -2.60 -4.12 -4.24
CA TYR A 163 -4.02 -3.98 -4.59
C TYR A 163 -4.73 -2.98 -3.70
N GLU A 164 -4.63 -3.13 -2.38
CA GLU A 164 -5.38 -2.33 -1.43
C GLU A 164 -4.99 -0.85 -1.51
N SER A 165 -3.70 -0.55 -1.64
CA SER A 165 -3.21 0.82 -1.79
C SER A 165 -3.62 1.44 -3.14
N ALA A 166 -3.55 0.66 -4.23
CA ALA A 166 -3.97 1.11 -5.54
C ALA A 166 -5.49 1.35 -5.62
N TRP A 167 -6.28 0.50 -4.94
CA TRP A 167 -7.72 0.66 -4.83
C TRP A 167 -8.09 1.87 -3.99
N SER A 168 -7.47 2.04 -2.82
CA SER A 168 -7.85 3.07 -1.85
C SER A 168 -7.61 4.49 -2.38
N PHE A 169 -6.51 4.71 -3.11
CA PHE A 169 -6.25 5.99 -3.79
C PHE A 169 -6.79 6.06 -5.22
N GLY A 170 -7.27 4.94 -5.75
CA GLY A 170 -7.79 4.84 -7.10
C GLY A 170 -9.31 4.86 -7.14
N ALA A 171 -9.93 3.70 -7.42
CA ALA A 171 -11.38 3.56 -7.57
C ALA A 171 -12.18 4.12 -6.37
N GLN A 172 -11.70 3.91 -5.14
CA GLN A 172 -12.36 4.41 -3.94
C GLN A 172 -12.46 5.95 -3.92
N CYS A 173 -11.52 6.64 -4.57
CA CYS A 173 -11.43 8.10 -4.69
C CYS A 173 -11.83 8.63 -6.09
N ASP A 174 -12.34 7.80 -7.00
CA ASP A 174 -12.62 8.14 -8.41
C ASP A 174 -11.38 8.60 -9.21
N ASN A 175 -10.20 8.06 -8.88
CA ASN A 175 -8.94 8.41 -9.52
C ASN A 175 -8.43 7.21 -10.34
N ASP A 176 -8.17 7.43 -11.64
CA ASP A 176 -7.64 6.42 -12.53
C ASP A 176 -6.20 6.70 -13.01
N ASN A 177 -5.55 7.70 -12.43
CA ASN A 177 -4.17 8.05 -12.75
C ASN A 177 -3.20 7.17 -11.96
N ARG A 178 -2.64 6.15 -12.61
CA ARG A 178 -1.68 5.22 -11.97
C ARG A 178 -0.44 5.92 -11.40
N ASP A 179 0.03 6.99 -12.05
CA ASP A 179 1.28 7.66 -11.68
C ASP A 179 1.06 8.46 -10.38
N SER A 180 -0.09 9.13 -10.26
CA SER A 180 -0.45 9.80 -9.01
C SER A 180 -0.73 8.82 -7.88
N ILE A 181 -1.29 7.65 -8.17
CA ILE A 181 -1.51 6.60 -7.19
C ILE A 181 -0.17 6.09 -6.66
N ALA A 182 0.79 5.76 -7.53
CA ALA A 182 2.14 5.37 -7.09
C ALA A 182 2.77 6.47 -6.22
N PHE A 183 2.68 7.74 -6.64
CA PHE A 183 3.17 8.86 -5.86
C PHE A 183 2.51 8.99 -4.48
N LEU A 184 1.19 8.80 -4.37
CA LEU A 184 0.47 8.83 -3.08
C LEU A 184 0.86 7.67 -2.16
N ILE A 185 1.14 6.49 -2.73
CA ILE A 185 1.63 5.33 -1.96
C ILE A 185 3.00 5.63 -1.38
N ASP A 186 3.93 6.09 -2.21
CA ASP A 186 5.28 6.48 -1.80
C ASP A 186 5.25 7.57 -0.73
N LEU A 187 4.41 8.59 -0.91
CA LEU A 187 4.21 9.64 0.07
C LEU A 187 3.70 9.10 1.43
N CYS A 188 2.84 8.09 1.42
CA CYS A 188 2.39 7.44 2.64
C CYS A 188 3.49 6.60 3.29
N ASN A 189 4.36 5.96 2.50
CA ASN A 189 5.54 5.27 3.01
C ASN A 189 6.47 6.27 3.73
N ASP A 190 6.78 7.40 3.11
CA ASP A 190 7.61 8.47 3.70
C ASP A 190 7.03 8.98 5.03
N TYR A 191 5.71 9.16 5.08
CA TYR A 191 5.04 9.62 6.30
C TYR A 191 4.78 8.52 7.33
N GLY A 192 4.86 7.25 6.96
CA GLY A 192 4.49 6.12 7.82
C GLY A 192 2.98 6.02 8.03
N ILE A 193 2.18 6.15 6.97
CA ILE A 193 0.71 6.15 6.98
C ILE A 193 0.14 4.87 6.35
N ASP A 194 -0.93 4.30 6.92
CA ASP A 194 -1.73 3.27 6.25
C ASP A 194 -2.45 3.85 5.02
N THR A 195 -2.13 3.31 3.84
CA THR A 195 -2.74 3.72 2.57
C THR A 195 -4.24 3.40 2.51
N ILE A 196 -4.70 2.36 3.19
CA ILE A 196 -6.12 1.97 3.20
C ILE A 196 -6.94 2.98 3.97
N ASP A 197 -6.58 3.22 5.23
CA ASP A 197 -7.28 4.20 6.07
C ASP A 197 -7.16 5.61 5.48
N MET A 198 -5.99 6.01 4.95
CA MET A 198 -5.82 7.31 4.30
C MET A 198 -6.73 7.45 3.07
N GLY A 199 -6.78 6.46 2.18
CA GLY A 199 -7.67 6.49 1.00
C GLY A 199 -9.15 6.56 1.39
N ASN A 200 -9.56 5.81 2.43
CA ASN A 200 -10.93 5.90 2.96
C ASN A 200 -11.25 7.27 3.57
N VAL A 201 -10.31 7.87 4.32
CA VAL A 201 -10.46 9.23 4.86
C VAL A 201 -10.60 10.25 3.73
N LEU A 202 -9.82 10.14 2.66
CA LEU A 202 -9.94 11.01 1.49
C LEU A 202 -11.30 10.84 0.80
N ALA A 203 -11.73 9.61 0.54
CA ALA A 203 -13.01 9.33 -0.11
C ALA A 203 -14.21 9.81 0.72
N MET A 204 -14.17 9.61 2.05
CA MET A 204 -15.18 10.15 2.96
C MET A 204 -15.19 11.69 2.94
N THR A 205 -14.02 12.32 2.86
CA THR A 205 -13.90 13.78 2.77
C THR A 205 -14.48 14.32 1.46
N MET A 206 -14.24 13.63 0.34
CA MET A 206 -14.84 13.95 -0.96
C MET A 206 -16.37 13.85 -0.91
N GLU A 207 -16.91 12.77 -0.36
CA GLU A 207 -18.37 12.60 -0.21
C GLU A 207 -18.98 13.66 0.72
N ALA A 208 -18.34 13.95 1.85
CA ALA A 208 -18.79 14.98 2.77
C ALA A 208 -18.76 16.38 2.14
N SER A 209 -17.76 16.65 1.29
CA SER A 209 -17.65 17.88 0.50
C SER A 209 -18.77 17.96 -0.55
N GLU A 210 -19.01 16.89 -1.32
CA GLU A 210 -20.07 16.79 -2.33
C GLU A 210 -21.46 17.00 -1.72
N LYS A 211 -21.69 16.51 -0.50
CA LYS A 211 -22.92 16.69 0.28
C LYS A 211 -22.97 17.99 1.08
N GLU A 212 -21.96 18.86 0.93
CA GLU A 212 -21.85 20.14 1.63
C GLU A 212 -21.85 20.05 3.17
N LEU A 213 -21.44 18.90 3.72
CA LEU A 213 -21.38 18.65 5.17
C LEU A 213 -20.15 19.27 5.84
N ILE A 214 -19.11 19.56 5.04
CA ILE A 214 -17.89 20.24 5.47
C ILE A 214 -17.66 21.51 4.66
N ARG A 215 -16.83 22.41 5.17
CA ARG A 215 -16.44 23.65 4.47
C ARG A 215 -15.37 23.43 3.41
N GLU A 216 -14.45 22.49 3.66
CA GLU A 216 -13.42 22.13 2.70
C GLU A 216 -14.08 21.61 1.41
N ARG A 217 -13.63 22.10 0.26
CA ARG A 217 -14.13 21.68 -1.05
C ARG A 217 -13.08 20.78 -1.69
N VAL A 218 -13.47 19.52 -1.90
CA VAL A 218 -12.64 18.47 -2.47
C VAL A 218 -13.49 17.76 -3.52
N GLY A 219 -13.01 17.74 -4.76
CA GLY A 219 -13.63 16.99 -5.85
C GLY A 219 -13.24 15.51 -5.82
N TRP A 220 -14.12 14.65 -6.32
CA TRP A 220 -13.76 13.28 -6.66
C TRP A 220 -12.61 13.27 -7.69
N GLY A 221 -11.58 12.46 -7.46
CA GLY A 221 -10.40 12.39 -8.32
C GLY A 221 -9.50 13.63 -8.31
N ASP A 222 -9.70 14.60 -7.41
CA ASP A 222 -8.82 15.78 -7.30
C ASP A 222 -7.48 15.40 -6.63
N VAL A 223 -6.57 14.88 -7.46
CA VAL A 223 -5.26 14.37 -7.04
C VAL A 223 -4.44 15.42 -6.29
N ASP A 224 -4.48 16.67 -6.73
CA ASP A 224 -3.70 17.74 -6.10
C ASP A 224 -4.18 18.00 -4.68
N LYS A 225 -5.50 18.00 -4.48
CA LYS A 225 -6.10 18.12 -3.16
C LYS A 225 -5.86 16.86 -2.32
N MET A 226 -5.86 15.67 -2.92
CA MET A 226 -5.49 14.43 -2.21
C MET A 226 -4.08 14.51 -1.63
N VAL A 227 -3.08 14.91 -2.44
CA VAL A 227 -1.70 15.10 -2.00
C VAL A 227 -1.60 16.13 -0.88
N GLU A 228 -2.26 17.28 -1.03
CA GLU A 228 -2.32 18.31 0.01
C GLU A 228 -2.87 17.77 1.33
N LEU A 229 -3.96 16.99 1.28
CA LEU A 229 -4.60 16.43 2.46
C LEU A 229 -3.75 15.33 3.12
N VAL A 230 -3.00 14.53 2.37
CA VAL A 230 -2.03 13.58 2.95
C VAL A 230 -0.97 14.32 3.77
N HIS A 231 -0.36 15.38 3.20
CA HIS A 231 0.61 16.20 3.93
C HIS A 231 0.01 16.81 5.20
N LYS A 232 -1.18 17.41 5.11
CA LYS A 232 -1.88 18.02 6.25
C LYS A 232 -2.23 16.99 7.31
N THR A 233 -2.64 15.80 6.92
CA THR A 233 -2.98 14.71 7.83
C THR A 233 -1.75 14.22 8.58
N ALA A 234 -0.64 13.96 7.86
CA ALA A 234 0.63 13.54 8.46
C ALA A 234 1.16 14.55 9.50
N LYS A 235 0.93 15.84 9.24
CA LYS A 235 1.41 16.96 10.07
C LYS A 235 0.37 17.47 11.08
N ARG A 236 -0.85 16.93 11.08
CA ARG A 236 -2.00 17.43 11.85
C ARG A 236 -2.23 18.94 11.67
N GLU A 237 -2.21 19.40 10.42
CA GLU A 237 -2.37 20.83 10.08
C GLU A 237 -3.79 21.13 9.56
N GLY A 238 -4.46 22.10 10.18
CA GLY A 238 -5.81 22.53 9.76
C GLY A 238 -6.82 21.38 9.81
N ILE A 239 -7.54 21.12 8.71
CA ILE A 239 -8.45 19.97 8.61
C ILE A 239 -7.73 18.64 8.81
N GLY A 240 -6.42 18.56 8.52
CA GLY A 240 -5.60 17.37 8.69
C GLY A 240 -5.56 16.84 10.12
N ASP A 241 -5.73 17.69 11.14
CA ASP A 241 -5.81 17.24 12.53
C ASP A 241 -7.07 16.38 12.79
N THR A 242 -8.20 16.78 12.20
CA THR A 242 -9.43 15.98 12.22
C THR A 242 -9.25 14.69 11.44
N LEU A 243 -8.73 14.77 10.21
CA LEU A 243 -8.52 13.62 9.32
C LEU A 243 -7.57 12.58 9.93
N ALA A 244 -6.58 13.01 10.71
CA ALA A 244 -5.62 12.15 11.39
C ALA A 244 -6.24 11.23 12.46
N ASN A 245 -7.53 11.41 12.78
CA ASN A 245 -8.26 10.52 13.68
C ASN A 245 -8.95 9.35 12.96
N GLY A 246 -8.92 9.29 11.62
CA GLY A 246 -9.53 8.23 10.84
C GLY A 246 -11.03 8.46 10.60
N ILE A 247 -11.71 7.43 10.07
CA ILE A 247 -13.14 7.47 9.72
C ILE A 247 -14.08 7.14 10.88
N GLU A 248 -13.54 6.59 11.98
CA GLU A 248 -14.31 6.25 13.18
C GLU A 248 -14.12 7.31 14.29
N PRO A 249 -15.14 7.56 15.13
CA PRO A 249 -15.07 8.51 16.25
C PRO A 249 -13.90 8.24 17.23
#